data_AF-A0A2H3D6U3-F1
#
_entry.id   AF-A0A2H3D6U3-F1
#
_cell.length_a   1.000
_cell.length_b   1.000
_cell.length_c   1.000
_cell.angle_alpha   90.00
_cell.angle_beta   90.00
_cell.angle_gamma   90.00
#
_symmetry.space_group_name_H-M   'P 1'
#
loop_
_entity.id
_entity.type
_entity.pdbx_description
1 polymer ?
#
loop_
_entity_poly.entity_id
_entity_poly.type
_entity_poly.pdbx_seq_one_letter_code
_entity_poly.pdbx_strand_id
1 'polypeptide(L)'
;MASQRARVDKLQGILSMSVEMWLKILSLLSPQEVLQLARSSKDLRSIFMSRSSMPIWEAARRTVGCPSPISGFSEPAWANLLFMNTCHFCWKSVVRQIDFVFRTRICSKCASKQ
;
A
#
# COMPACT_ATOMS: atom_id res chain seq x y z
N MET A 1 -23.64 2.44 24.35
CA MET A 1 -22.61 1.42 24.60
C MET A 1 -22.48 0.57 23.36
N ALA A 2 -21.41 0.75 22.57
CA ALA A 2 -21.23 -0.02 21.34
C ALA A 2 -20.86 -1.46 21.70
N SER A 3 -21.68 -2.41 21.28
CA SER A 3 -21.41 -3.85 21.40
C SER A 3 -20.08 -4.16 20.70
N GLN A 4 -19.04 -4.47 21.46
CA GLN A 4 -17.84 -5.10 20.93
C GLN A 4 -18.24 -6.50 20.47
N ARG A 5 -18.46 -6.65 19.15
CA ARG A 5 -18.55 -7.97 18.54
C ARG A 5 -17.27 -8.74 18.90
N ALA A 6 -17.41 -9.87 19.57
CA ALA A 6 -16.31 -10.79 19.81
C ALA A 6 -15.62 -11.07 18.46
N ARG A 7 -14.31 -10.82 18.38
CA ARG A 7 -13.51 -11.05 17.18
C ARG A 7 -13.40 -12.57 17.01
N VAL A 8 -14.36 -13.17 16.31
CA VAL A 8 -14.27 -14.59 15.96
C VAL A 8 -13.09 -14.70 15.01
N ASP A 9 -12.05 -15.42 15.43
CA ASP A 9 -10.73 -15.45 14.80
C ASP A 9 -10.69 -16.30 13.51
N LYS A 10 -11.76 -16.19 12.70
CA LYS A 10 -11.95 -16.93 11.44
C LYS A 10 -10.88 -16.60 10.39
N LEU A 11 -10.10 -15.54 10.59
CA LEU A 11 -9.04 -15.09 9.69
C LEU A 11 -7.63 -15.49 10.18
N GLN A 12 -7.46 -16.17 11.32
CA GLN A 12 -6.12 -16.59 11.73
C GLN A 12 -5.44 -17.48 10.69
N GLY A 13 -6.20 -18.35 10.03
CA GLY A 13 -5.68 -19.24 9.00
C GLY A 13 -5.07 -18.52 7.81
N ILE A 14 -5.57 -17.32 7.43
CA ILE A 14 -4.98 -16.55 6.34
C ILE A 14 -3.69 -15.85 6.82
N LEU A 15 -3.69 -15.35 8.05
CA LEU A 15 -2.56 -14.63 8.63
C LEU A 15 -1.38 -15.56 8.99
N SER A 16 -1.64 -16.84 9.26
CA SER A 16 -0.63 -17.86 9.53
C SER A 16 -0.04 -18.52 8.28
N MET A 17 -0.45 -18.10 7.09
CA MET A 17 0.09 -18.63 5.83
C MET A 17 1.57 -18.28 5.65
N SER A 18 2.30 -19.17 4.99
CA SER A 18 3.70 -18.93 4.65
C SER A 18 3.86 -17.74 3.70
N VAL A 19 5.03 -17.10 3.73
CA VAL A 19 5.38 -15.99 2.83
C VAL A 19 5.27 -16.40 1.36
N GLU A 20 5.59 -17.64 1.01
CA GLU A 20 5.47 -18.17 -0.36
C GLU A 20 4.03 -18.16 -0.89
N MET A 21 3.06 -18.45 -0.02
CA MET A 21 1.66 -18.46 -0.43
C MET A 21 1.11 -17.05 -0.59
N TRP A 22 1.52 -16.12 0.29
CA TRP A 22 1.28 -14.69 0.09
C TRP A 22 1.89 -14.19 -1.22
N LEU A 23 3.12 -14.60 -1.53
CA LEU A 23 3.77 -14.26 -2.80
C LEU A 23 2.94 -14.70 -4.01
N LYS A 24 2.45 -15.95 -4.03
CA LYS A 24 1.62 -16.47 -5.13
C LYS A 24 0.32 -15.69 -5.32
N ILE A 25 -0.37 -15.36 -4.23
CA ILE A 25 -1.64 -14.62 -4.30
C ILE A 25 -1.39 -13.20 -4.79
N LEU A 26 -0.40 -12.54 -4.19
CA LEU A 26 -0.15 -11.12 -4.40
C LEU A 26 0.63 -10.83 -5.67
N SER A 27 1.35 -11.82 -6.24
CA SER A 27 1.93 -11.70 -7.58
C SER A 27 0.87 -11.62 -8.69
N LEU A 28 -0.40 -11.87 -8.37
CA LEU A 28 -1.53 -11.66 -9.28
C LEU A 28 -2.16 -10.27 -9.12
N LEU A 29 -1.75 -9.51 -8.10
CA LEU A 29 -2.31 -8.20 -7.80
C LEU A 29 -1.42 -7.07 -8.30
N SER A 30 -2.06 -5.97 -8.69
CA SER A 30 -1.38 -4.70 -8.93
C SER A 30 -0.84 -4.10 -7.62
N PRO A 31 0.16 -3.21 -7.67
CA PRO A 31 0.67 -2.54 -6.46
C PRO A 31 -0.41 -1.76 -5.71
N GLN A 32 -1.40 -1.23 -6.44
CA GLN A 32 -2.54 -0.53 -5.85
C GLN A 32 -3.38 -1.48 -4.98
N GLU A 33 -3.71 -2.67 -5.49
CA GLU A 33 -4.53 -3.65 -4.78
C GLU A 33 -3.81 -4.20 -3.54
N VAL A 34 -2.50 -4.48 -3.64
CA VAL A 34 -1.67 -4.87 -2.48
C VAL A 34 -1.71 -3.78 -1.42
N LEU A 35 -1.59 -2.50 -1.82
CA LEU A 35 -1.63 -1.38 -0.89
C LEU A 35 -3.01 -1.21 -0.23
N GLN A 36 -4.09 -1.42 -0.98
CA GLN A 36 -5.46 -1.39 -0.42
C GLN A 36 -5.67 -2.55 0.56
N LEU A 37 -5.19 -3.75 0.23
CA LEU A 37 -5.26 -4.90 1.11
C LEU A 37 -4.49 -4.65 2.42
N ALA A 38 -3.29 -4.09 2.33
CA ALA A 38 -2.49 -3.68 3.49
C ALA A 38 -3.16 -2.59 4.35
N ARG A 39 -4.08 -1.80 3.79
CA ARG A 39 -4.83 -0.77 4.53
C ARG A 39 -6.11 -1.31 5.19
N SER A 40 -6.61 -2.47 4.74
CA SER A 40 -7.87 -3.05 5.22
C SER A 40 -7.77 -3.63 6.64
N SER A 41 -6.59 -4.06 7.07
CA SER A 41 -6.37 -4.69 8.38
C SER A 41 -5.00 -4.30 8.95
N LYS A 42 -4.94 -4.10 10.28
CA LYS A 42 -3.68 -3.85 10.99
C LYS A 42 -2.71 -5.04 10.90
N ASP A 43 -3.24 -6.25 10.88
CA ASP A 43 -2.46 -7.49 10.82
C ASP A 43 -1.89 -7.69 9.39
N LEU A 44 -2.68 -7.41 8.36
CA LEU A 44 -2.19 -7.41 6.98
C LEU A 44 -1.16 -6.29 6.75
N ARG A 45 -1.38 -5.12 7.37
CA ARG A 45 -0.42 -4.02 7.31
C ARG A 45 0.94 -4.41 7.88
N SER A 46 0.98 -5.11 9.03
CA SER A 46 2.26 -5.50 9.64
C SER A 46 3.03 -6.50 8.77
N ILE A 47 2.32 -7.40 8.08
CA ILE A 47 2.92 -8.35 7.14
C ILE A 47 3.43 -7.62 5.88
N PHE A 48 2.58 -6.86 5.20
CA PHE A 48 2.90 -6.27 3.89
C PHE A 48 3.75 -5.00 3.92
N MET A 49 3.96 -4.39 5.09
CA MET A 49 4.84 -3.23 5.24
C MET A 49 6.20 -3.61 5.83
N SER A 50 6.48 -4.91 5.97
CA SER A 50 7.75 -5.42 6.47
C SER A 50 8.78 -5.58 5.35
N ARG A 51 10.07 -5.56 5.69
CA ARG A 51 11.15 -5.75 4.71
C ARG A 51 11.12 -7.13 4.05
N SER A 52 10.64 -8.17 4.75
CA SER A 52 10.50 -9.52 4.19
C SER A 52 9.44 -9.61 3.10
N SER A 53 8.51 -8.65 3.03
CA SER A 53 7.51 -8.55 1.96
C SER A 53 8.03 -7.87 0.70
N MET A 54 9.29 -7.42 0.64
CA MET A 54 9.85 -6.76 -0.55
C MET A 54 9.65 -7.55 -1.86
N PRO A 55 9.84 -8.88 -1.91
CA PRO A 55 9.62 -9.65 -3.14
C PRO A 55 8.15 -9.64 -3.61
N ILE A 56 7.19 -9.47 -2.67
CA ILE A 56 5.76 -9.35 -2.98
C ILE A 56 5.54 -8.08 -3.79
N TRP A 57 6.09 -6.97 -3.33
CA TRP A 57 5.92 -5.68 -4.00
C TRP A 57 6.64 -5.62 -5.34
N GLU A 58 7.84 -6.20 -5.45
CA GLU A 58 8.52 -6.33 -6.73
C GLU A 58 7.70 -7.14 -7.74
N ALA A 59 7.11 -8.26 -7.31
CA ALA A 59 6.24 -9.07 -8.15
C ALA A 59 5.01 -8.28 -8.61
N ALA A 60 4.30 -7.64 -7.66
CA ALA A 60 3.14 -6.79 -7.96
C ALA A 60 3.50 -5.68 -8.94
N ARG A 61 4.67 -5.03 -8.78
CA ARG A 61 5.15 -3.98 -9.66
C ARG A 61 5.38 -4.47 -11.10
N ARG A 62 5.90 -5.69 -11.27
CA ARG A 62 6.11 -6.31 -12.59
C ARG A 62 4.79 -6.57 -13.32
N THR A 63 3.69 -6.85 -12.62
CA THR A 63 2.37 -7.10 -13.25
C THR A 63 1.87 -5.92 -14.10
N VAL A 64 2.24 -4.69 -13.70
CA VAL A 64 1.82 -3.45 -14.36
C VAL A 64 2.95 -2.79 -15.14
N GLY A 65 4.10 -3.46 -15.32
CA GLY A 65 5.26 -2.90 -16.02
C GLY A 65 5.83 -1.63 -15.38
N CYS A 66 5.66 -1.45 -14.07
CA CYS A 66 6.07 -0.23 -13.38
C CYS A 66 7.60 -0.20 -13.14
N PRO A 67 8.26 0.96 -13.34
CA PRO A 67 9.69 1.09 -13.07
C PRO A 67 10.00 0.92 -11.58
N SER A 68 11.24 0.54 -11.29
CA SER A 68 11.74 0.43 -9.91
C SER A 68 11.65 1.76 -9.16
N PRO A 69 11.47 1.74 -7.82
CA PRO A 69 11.50 2.92 -6.99
C PRO A 69 12.77 3.74 -7.19
N ILE A 70 12.60 5.06 -7.14
CA ILE A 70 13.71 6.01 -7.07
C ILE A 70 14.50 5.74 -5.78
N SER A 71 15.80 6.04 -5.77
CA SER A 71 16.65 5.90 -4.57
C SER A 71 16.01 6.57 -3.35
N GLY A 72 15.95 5.82 -2.24
CA GLY A 72 15.33 6.26 -0.98
C GLY A 72 13.82 5.99 -0.88
N PHE A 73 13.16 5.43 -1.91
CA PHE A 73 11.79 4.98 -1.81
C PHE A 73 11.70 3.49 -1.46
N SER A 74 10.79 3.17 -0.55
CA SER A 74 10.33 1.79 -0.38
C SER A 74 9.28 1.46 -1.45
N GLU A 75 9.15 0.18 -1.80
CA GLU A 75 8.14 -0.25 -2.78
C GLU A 75 6.70 0.17 -2.40
N PRO A 76 6.24 0.06 -1.13
CA PRO A 76 4.90 0.54 -0.76
C PRO A 76 4.73 2.05 -0.92
N ALA A 77 5.78 2.84 -0.60
CA ALA A 77 5.75 4.28 -0.78
C ALA A 77 5.71 4.67 -2.26
N TRP A 78 6.43 3.93 -3.10
CA TRP A 78 6.43 4.09 -4.55
C TRP A 78 5.06 3.75 -5.15
N ALA A 79 4.47 2.62 -4.74
CA ALA A 79 3.12 2.23 -5.12
C ALA A 79 2.08 3.29 -4.70
N ASN A 80 2.21 3.83 -3.49
CA ASN A 80 1.34 4.89 -3.01
C ASN A 80 1.48 6.16 -3.87
N LEU A 81 2.70 6.59 -4.17
CA LEU A 81 2.94 7.77 -5.01
C LEU A 81 2.37 7.60 -6.41
N LEU A 82 2.57 6.44 -7.04
CA LEU A 82 2.16 6.24 -8.43
C LEU A 82 0.66 5.99 -8.57
N PHE A 83 0.08 5.12 -7.75
CA PHE A 83 -1.27 4.59 -7.99
C PHE A 83 -2.37 5.18 -7.11
N MET A 84 -2.03 5.87 -6.01
CA MET A 84 -3.04 6.44 -5.11
C MET A 84 -3.30 7.90 -5.42
N ASN A 85 -4.47 8.22 -5.98
CA ASN A 85 -4.88 9.58 -6.30
C ASN A 85 -5.38 10.36 -5.07
N THR A 86 -4.62 10.35 -3.98
CA THR A 86 -4.97 11.00 -2.71
C THR A 86 -3.86 11.94 -2.25
N CYS A 87 -4.24 13.05 -1.62
CA CYS A 87 -3.30 13.91 -0.93
C CYS A 87 -2.60 13.14 0.21
N HIS A 88 -1.27 13.20 0.28
CA HIS A 88 -0.51 12.54 1.35
C HIS A 88 -0.71 13.17 2.73
N PHE A 89 -1.18 14.42 2.80
CA PHE A 89 -1.32 15.16 4.06
C PHE A 89 -2.74 15.10 4.62
N CYS A 90 -3.75 15.23 3.76
CA CYS A 90 -5.16 15.31 4.19
C CYS A 90 -6.05 14.20 3.63
N TRP A 91 -5.48 13.24 2.89
CA TRP A 91 -6.19 12.09 2.31
C TRP A 91 -7.31 12.44 1.32
N LYS A 92 -7.48 13.73 0.96
CA LYS A 92 -8.44 14.15 -0.05
C LYS A 92 -8.17 13.42 -1.36
N SER A 93 -9.20 12.77 -1.90
CA SER A 93 -9.14 12.07 -3.18
C SER A 93 -9.03 13.03 -4.38
N VAL A 94 -8.78 12.45 -5.56
CA VAL A 94 -8.72 13.14 -6.86
C VAL A 94 -7.50 14.07 -7.00
N VAL A 95 -6.39 13.77 -6.30
CA VAL A 95 -5.10 14.43 -6.55
C VAL A 95 -4.33 13.64 -7.62
N ARG A 96 -4.47 14.04 -8.88
CA ARG A 96 -3.92 13.32 -10.04
C ARG A 96 -2.47 13.68 -10.37
N GLN A 97 -2.05 14.90 -10.03
CA GLN A 97 -0.68 15.34 -10.30
C GLN A 97 0.27 14.82 -9.23
N ILE A 98 1.41 14.28 -9.69
CA ILE A 98 2.53 13.88 -8.85
C ILE A 98 3.53 15.02 -8.85
N ASP A 99 3.92 15.47 -7.66
CA ASP A 99 5.09 16.32 -7.51
C ASP A 99 6.32 15.43 -7.35
N PHE A 100 7.14 15.32 -8.40
CA PHE A 100 8.35 14.50 -8.36
C PHE A 100 9.51 15.16 -7.61
N VAL A 101 9.48 16.48 -7.41
CA VAL A 101 10.52 17.21 -6.66
C VAL A 101 10.37 16.89 -5.18
N PHE A 102 9.16 17.04 -4.65
CA PHE A 102 8.83 16.70 -3.26
C PHE A 102 8.40 15.24 -3.07
N ARG A 103 8.38 14.47 -4.16
CA ARG A 103 8.03 13.04 -4.22
C ARG A 103 6.69 12.75 -3.52
N THR A 104 5.69 13.60 -3.75
CA THR A 104 4.42 13.58 -3.04
C THR A 104 3.24 13.90 -3.93
N ARG A 105 2.03 13.51 -3.50
CA ARG A 105 0.78 14.03 -4.05
C ARG A 105 0.20 15.00 -3.04
N ILE A 106 0.02 16.25 -3.47
CA ILE A 106 -0.49 17.32 -2.62
C ILE A 106 -1.66 18.02 -3.30
N CYS A 107 -2.75 18.24 -2.58
CA CYS A 107 -3.85 19.05 -3.09
C CYS A 107 -3.52 20.55 -2.95
N SER A 108 -4.16 21.40 -3.75
CA SER A 108 -3.95 22.86 -3.73
C SER A 108 -4.09 23.47 -2.32
N LYS A 109 -5.05 23.00 -1.52
CA LYS A 109 -5.27 23.46 -0.14
C LYS A 109 -4.13 23.12 0.82
N CYS A 110 -3.40 22.03 0.57
CA CYS A 110 -2.24 21.64 1.38
C CYS A 110 -0.98 22.32 0.88
N ALA A 111 -0.84 22.49 -0.45
CA ALA A 111 0.29 23.19 -1.05
C ALA A 111 0.35 24.66 -0.61
N SER A 112 -0.80 25.32 -0.45
CA SER A 112 -0.85 26.71 0.03
C SER A 112 -0.54 26.89 1.52
N LYS A 113 -0.36 25.81 2.27
CA LYS A 113 -0.05 25.84 3.72
C LYS A 113 1.40 25.48 4.02
N GLN A 114 2.16 25.18 2.98
CA GLN A 114 3.54 24.75 3.03
C GLN A 114 4.44 25.94 2.74
#